data_AF-A0A2K3L9Y1-F1
#
_entry.id   AF-A0A2K3L9Y1-F1
#
_cell.length_a   1.000
_cell.length_b   1.000
_cell.length_c   1.000
_cell.angle_alpha   90.00
_cell.angle_beta   90.00
_cell.angle_gamma   90.00
#
_symmetry.space_group_name_H-M   'P 1'
#
loop_
_entity.id
_entity.type
_entity.pdbx_description
1 polymer ?
#
loop_
_entity_poly.entity_id
_entity_poly.type
_entity_poly.pdbx_seq_one_letter_code
_entity_poly.pdbx_strand_id
1 'polypeptide(L)'
;MVKKCLPKQSNVITAEGGKFDGNPTAFSFQFCNITADFDLLPSIKLFSTFLGRPWKPYSTTVFMESYIGNLLSPKGWLAWKASENLDTLFYAEYKNFGPGGSTMDRVKWKGYHVLNYPRQAINFTVSRLI
;
A
#
# COMPACT_ATOMS: atom_id res chain seq x y z
N MET A 1 9.12 1.88 9.95
CA MET A 1 8.83 0.72 10.84
C MET A 1 7.40 0.86 11.35
N VAL A 2 6.66 -0.24 11.44
CA VAL A 2 5.26 -0.29 11.87
C VAL A 2 5.18 -0.71 13.33
N LYS A 3 4.55 0.11 14.17
CA LYS A 3 4.39 -0.14 15.61
C LYS A 3 3.15 -0.98 15.92
N LYS A 4 3.07 -1.49 17.15
CA LYS A 4 1.91 -2.23 17.63
C LYS A 4 0.71 -1.28 17.78
N CYS A 5 -0.44 -1.64 17.20
CA CYS A 5 -1.69 -0.92 17.42
C CYS A 5 -2.43 -1.39 18.68
N LEU A 6 -3.48 -0.67 19.05
CA LEU A 6 -4.34 -1.05 20.16
C LEU A 6 -5.12 -2.34 19.84
N PRO A 7 -5.56 -3.09 20.86
CA PRO A 7 -6.41 -4.26 20.65
C PRO A 7 -7.63 -3.94 19.78
N LYS A 8 -7.99 -4.87 18.88
CA LYS A 8 -9.10 -4.74 17.91
C LYS A 8 -8.89 -3.68 16.82
N GLN A 9 -7.69 -3.12 16.68
CA GLN A 9 -7.33 -2.24 15.56
C GLN A 9 -6.44 -2.95 14.53
N SER A 10 -6.26 -2.31 13.38
CA SER A 10 -5.34 -2.73 12.33
C SER A 10 -4.37 -1.60 12.02
N ASN A 11 -3.14 -1.95 11.67
CA ASN A 11 -2.15 -1.01 11.19
C ASN A 11 -2.39 -0.70 9.71
N VAL A 12 -2.35 0.58 9.35
CA VAL A 12 -2.46 1.03 7.96
C VAL A 12 -1.37 2.06 7.71
N ILE A 13 -0.48 1.79 6.77
CA ILE A 13 0.71 2.63 6.54
C ILE A 13 0.31 3.93 5.85
N THR A 14 -0.59 3.88 4.87
CA THR A 14 -1.03 5.07 4.13
C THR A 14 -2.53 5.30 4.19
N ALA A 15 -2.93 6.57 4.14
CA ALA A 15 -4.30 7.00 3.94
C ALA A 15 -4.30 8.22 3.04
N GLU A 16 -3.96 8.00 1.76
CA GLU A 16 -3.84 9.09 0.80
C GLU A 16 -5.24 9.67 0.47
N GLY A 17 -5.29 11.00 0.39
CA GLY A 17 -6.52 11.79 0.33
C GLY A 17 -6.74 12.44 -1.03
N GLY A 18 -6.50 11.69 -2.12
CA GLY A 18 -6.60 12.16 -3.50
C GLY A 18 -7.85 13.00 -3.79
N LYS A 19 -7.72 13.89 -4.78
CA LYS A 19 -8.78 14.83 -5.16
C LYS A 19 -9.06 14.73 -6.65
N PHE A 20 -10.31 15.03 -7.01
CA PHE A 20 -10.72 15.20 -8.40
C PHE A 20 -10.65 16.68 -8.79
N ASP A 21 -9.45 17.24 -8.83
CA ASP A 21 -9.22 18.66 -9.17
C ASP A 21 -8.26 18.84 -10.36
N GLY A 22 -8.01 17.76 -11.12
CA GLY A 22 -7.15 17.77 -12.30
C GLY A 22 -5.65 17.71 -12.00
N ASN A 23 -5.25 17.79 -10.72
CA ASN A 23 -3.86 17.66 -10.28
C ASN A 23 -3.69 16.33 -9.54
N PRO A 24 -3.32 15.24 -10.22
CA PRO A 24 -3.18 13.94 -9.57
C PRO A 24 -2.05 13.99 -8.53
N THR A 25 -2.39 13.77 -7.26
CA THR A 25 -1.44 13.56 -6.18
C THR A 25 -1.21 12.07 -5.99
N ALA A 26 0.00 11.69 -5.55
CA ALA A 26 0.32 10.30 -5.24
C ALA A 26 1.32 10.21 -4.08
N PHE A 27 1.20 9.14 -3.30
CA PHE A 27 2.31 8.69 -2.44
C PHE A 27 3.13 7.64 -3.20
N SER A 28 4.45 7.84 -3.27
CA SER A 28 5.38 6.92 -3.91
C SER A 28 6.46 6.51 -2.91
N PHE A 29 6.56 5.20 -2.67
CA PHE A 29 7.57 4.58 -1.82
C PHE A 29 8.50 3.76 -2.69
N GLN A 30 9.68 4.30 -2.98
CA GLN A 30 10.72 3.66 -3.79
C GLN A 30 11.92 3.27 -2.92
N PHE A 31 12.45 2.05 -3.11
CA PHE A 31 13.62 1.55 -2.35
C PHE A 31 13.45 1.63 -0.82
N CYS A 32 12.23 1.43 -0.33
CA CYS A 32 11.91 1.52 1.09
C CYS A 32 12.01 0.16 1.79
N ASN A 33 12.11 0.19 3.12
CA ASN A 33 12.10 -1.00 3.97
C ASN A 33 10.90 -0.99 4.92
N ILE A 34 9.92 -1.86 4.67
CA ILE A 34 8.68 -1.95 5.45
C ILE A 34 8.78 -3.14 6.40
N THR A 35 9.06 -2.83 7.67
CA THR A 35 9.26 -3.81 8.74
C THR A 35 8.41 -3.48 9.96
N ALA A 36 8.17 -4.50 10.79
CA ALA A 36 7.61 -4.33 12.13
C ALA A 36 8.67 -3.76 13.07
N ASP A 37 8.24 -2.89 13.97
CA ASP A 37 9.03 -2.41 15.10
C ASP A 37 9.06 -3.50 16.20
N PHE A 38 9.97 -3.35 17.18
CA PHE A 38 10.24 -4.34 18.22
C PHE A 38 9.00 -4.70 19.06
N ASP A 39 8.08 -3.76 19.25
CA ASP A 39 6.84 -3.96 20.00
C ASP A 39 5.81 -4.81 19.25
N LEU A 40 5.82 -4.76 17.91
CA LEU A 40 4.90 -5.49 17.04
C LEU A 40 5.42 -6.89 16.72
N LEU A 41 6.74 -7.07 16.55
CA LEU A 41 7.37 -8.34 16.15
C LEU A 41 6.82 -9.59 16.86
N PRO A 42 6.64 -9.62 18.20
CA PRO A 42 6.12 -10.80 18.90
C PRO A 42 4.65 -11.12 18.59
N SER A 43 3.93 -10.18 17.98
CA SER A 43 2.48 -10.20 17.82
C SER A 43 2.00 -9.91 16.41
N ILE A 44 2.88 -10.00 15.40
CA ILE A 44 2.54 -9.76 13.98
C ILE A 44 1.35 -10.60 13.49
N LYS A 45 1.11 -11.78 14.08
CA LYS A 45 -0.03 -12.65 13.73
C LYS A 45 -1.34 -12.21 14.38
N LEU A 46 -1.27 -11.41 15.45
CA LEU A 46 -2.44 -10.91 16.18
C LEU A 46 -2.95 -9.58 15.63
N PHE A 47 -2.09 -8.81 14.96
CA PHE A 47 -2.42 -7.51 14.40
C PHE A 47 -2.26 -7.52 12.88
N SER A 48 -3.34 -7.21 12.16
CA SER A 48 -3.27 -7.07 10.71
C SER A 48 -2.62 -5.74 10.32
N THR A 49 -1.65 -5.80 9.40
CA THR A 49 -1.03 -4.61 8.79
C THR A 49 -1.37 -4.54 7.31
N PHE A 50 -1.68 -3.34 6.82
CA PHE A 50 -2.00 -3.05 5.42
C PHE A 50 -1.16 -1.88 4.90
N LEU A 51 -0.85 -1.92 3.60
CA LEU A 51 -0.12 -0.87 2.89
C LEU A 51 -0.89 0.44 2.89
N GLY A 52 -2.20 0.38 2.70
CA GLY A 52 -3.01 1.59 2.64
C GLY A 52 -4.50 1.35 2.69
N ARG A 53 -5.23 2.46 2.81
CA ARG A 53 -6.68 2.54 2.66
C ARG A 53 -7.08 3.85 1.96
N PRO A 54 -8.09 3.85 1.07
CA PRO A 54 -8.47 5.06 0.33
C PRO A 54 -9.24 6.01 1.25
N TRP A 55 -8.64 7.15 1.60
CA TRP A 55 -9.35 8.15 2.40
C TRP A 55 -10.36 8.95 1.55
N LYS A 56 -10.05 9.11 0.26
CA LYS A 56 -10.86 9.84 -0.73
C LYS A 56 -10.90 9.10 -2.09
N PRO A 57 -11.82 9.44 -3.00
CA PRO A 57 -11.79 8.97 -4.38
C PRO A 57 -10.46 9.33 -5.06
N TYR A 58 -10.04 8.55 -6.06
CA TYR A 58 -8.78 8.76 -6.79
C TYR A 58 -7.53 8.67 -5.93
N SER A 59 -7.62 7.97 -4.79
CA SER A 59 -6.48 7.80 -3.91
C SER A 59 -5.37 7.03 -4.62
N THR A 60 -4.17 7.61 -4.68
CA THR A 60 -3.04 7.03 -5.41
C THR A 60 -1.88 6.72 -4.48
N THR A 61 -1.46 5.45 -4.42
CA THR A 61 -0.32 5.01 -3.61
C THR A 61 0.42 3.90 -4.33
N VAL A 62 1.73 4.05 -4.45
CA VAL A 62 2.61 3.10 -5.11
C VAL A 62 3.74 2.68 -4.18
N PHE A 63 3.90 1.37 -4.01
CA PHE A 63 5.06 0.76 -3.38
C PHE A 63 5.89 0.06 -4.45
N MET A 64 7.13 0.47 -4.64
CA MET A 64 7.97 -0.08 -5.69
C MET A 64 9.41 -0.32 -5.24
N GLU A 65 9.98 -1.41 -5.76
CA GLU A 65 11.38 -1.81 -5.53
C GLU A 65 11.74 -1.84 -4.03
N SER A 66 10.74 -2.16 -3.19
CA SER A 66 10.83 -2.05 -1.74
C SER A 66 10.80 -3.42 -1.07
N TYR A 67 11.48 -3.55 0.06
CA TYR A 67 11.38 -4.72 0.91
C TYR A 67 10.11 -4.65 1.75
N ILE A 68 9.34 -5.74 1.78
CA ILE A 68 8.13 -5.89 2.58
C ILE A 68 8.29 -7.12 3.48
N GLY A 69 8.31 -6.88 4.79
CA GLY A 69 8.37 -7.92 5.81
C GLY A 69 7.10 -8.77 5.91
N ASN A 70 7.15 -9.81 6.74
CA ASN A 70 6.05 -10.77 6.93
C ASN A 70 4.88 -10.24 7.78
N LEU A 71 4.93 -8.98 8.21
CA LEU A 71 3.84 -8.32 8.93
C LEU A 71 2.65 -8.00 8.03
N LEU A 72 2.85 -7.90 6.71
CA LEU A 72 1.82 -7.46 5.80
C LEU A 72 0.77 -8.56 5.61
N SER A 73 -0.50 -8.19 5.77
CA SER A 73 -1.62 -9.08 5.43
C SER A 73 -1.54 -9.47 3.95
N PRO A 74 -1.80 -10.74 3.57
CA PRO A 74 -1.80 -11.16 2.17
C PRO A 74 -2.71 -10.33 1.26
N LYS A 75 -3.84 -9.82 1.81
CA LYS A 75 -4.74 -8.89 1.12
C LYS A 75 -4.05 -7.59 0.69
N GLY A 76 -3.02 -7.16 1.42
CA GLY A 76 -2.19 -5.98 1.16
C GLY A 76 -2.86 -4.65 1.46
N TRP A 77 -4.14 -4.49 1.11
CA TRP A 77 -4.87 -3.23 1.18
C TRP A 77 -6.17 -3.38 1.97
N LEU A 78 -6.57 -2.32 2.66
CA LEU A 78 -7.77 -2.29 3.49
C LEU A 78 -8.81 -1.35 2.90
N ALA A 79 -10.04 -1.85 2.68
CA ALA A 79 -11.15 -1.00 2.28
C ALA A 79 -11.50 -0.04 3.43
N TRP A 80 -11.73 1.23 3.13
CA TRP A 80 -12.12 2.22 4.15
C TRP A 80 -13.55 1.98 4.65
N LYS A 81 -14.49 1.83 3.71
CA LYS A 81 -15.87 1.37 3.90
C LYS A 81 -16.18 0.33 2.84
N ALA A 82 -17.16 -0.54 3.10
CA ALA A 82 -17.46 -1.79 2.38
C ALA A 82 -16.99 -1.85 0.91
N SER A 83 -17.33 -0.86 0.09
CA SER A 83 -16.98 -0.80 -1.33
C SER A 83 -16.67 0.60 -1.88
N GLU A 84 -16.47 1.61 -1.02
CA GLU A 84 -16.24 2.98 -1.50
C GLU A 84 -14.84 3.16 -2.10
N ASN A 85 -14.75 3.92 -3.21
CA ASN A 85 -13.52 4.34 -3.88
C ASN A 85 -12.63 3.24 -4.47
N LEU A 86 -13.05 1.97 -4.39
CA LEU A 86 -12.25 0.82 -4.84
C LEU A 86 -12.07 0.76 -6.36
N ASP A 87 -12.97 1.38 -7.11
CA ASP A 87 -12.94 1.42 -8.57
C ASP A 87 -12.18 2.61 -9.15
N THR A 88 -12.00 3.68 -8.35
CA THR A 88 -11.40 4.94 -8.80
C THR A 88 -10.01 5.18 -8.24
N LEU A 89 -9.63 4.48 -7.15
CA LEU A 89 -8.26 4.53 -6.62
C LEU A 89 -7.24 3.97 -7.61
N PHE A 90 -5.97 4.31 -7.41
CA PHE A 90 -4.83 3.70 -8.10
C PHE A 90 -3.81 3.21 -7.08
N TYR A 91 -3.95 1.97 -6.66
CA TYR A 91 -3.02 1.32 -5.73
C TYR A 91 -2.16 0.33 -6.48
N ALA A 92 -0.84 0.48 -6.37
CA ALA A 92 0.07 -0.28 -7.19
C ALA A 92 1.29 -0.81 -6.46
N GLU A 93 1.74 -1.99 -6.90
CA GLU A 93 2.97 -2.64 -6.46
C GLU A 93 3.87 -2.95 -7.67
N TYR A 94 5.16 -2.65 -7.59
CA TYR A 94 6.14 -2.95 -8.66
C TYR A 94 7.43 -3.51 -8.08
N LYS A 95 7.80 -4.75 -8.43
CA LYS A 95 9.08 -5.37 -8.02
C LYS A 95 9.40 -5.28 -6.51
N ASN A 96 8.38 -5.32 -5.67
CA ASN A 96 8.60 -5.47 -4.22
C ASN A 96 9.07 -6.88 -3.92
N PHE A 97 9.84 -7.03 -2.84
CA PHE A 97 10.46 -8.29 -2.46
C PHE A 97 10.38 -8.53 -0.95
N GLY A 98 10.81 -9.71 -0.51
CA GLY A 98 10.68 -10.15 0.87
C GLY A 98 9.38 -10.94 1.13
N PRO A 99 9.20 -11.45 2.35
CA PRO A 99 8.11 -12.39 2.66
C PRO A 99 6.70 -11.78 2.54
N GLY A 100 6.54 -10.46 2.65
CA GLY A 100 5.27 -9.76 2.38
C GLY A 100 5.13 -9.21 0.96
N GLY A 101 6.16 -9.38 0.12
CA GLY A 101 6.22 -8.82 -1.24
C GLY A 101 5.35 -9.56 -2.28
N SER A 102 4.90 -10.78 -1.98
CA SER A 102 4.02 -11.55 -2.86
C SER A 102 2.68 -10.86 -3.06
N THR A 103 2.25 -10.75 -4.33
CA THR A 103 0.96 -10.16 -4.71
C THR A 103 -0.13 -11.18 -5.02
N MET A 104 0.13 -12.48 -4.86
CA MET A 104 -0.78 -13.56 -5.28
C MET A 104 -2.18 -13.50 -4.63
N ASP A 105 -2.24 -13.12 -3.35
CA ASP A 105 -3.48 -13.11 -2.56
C ASP A 105 -4.02 -11.69 -2.29
N ARG A 106 -3.58 -10.72 -3.09
CA ARG A 106 -4.01 -9.33 -2.96
C ARG A 106 -5.48 -9.16 -3.27
N VAL A 107 -6.05 -8.05 -2.80
CA VAL A 107 -7.41 -7.65 -3.13
C VAL A 107 -7.66 -7.62 -4.64
N LYS A 108 -8.88 -7.95 -5.06
CA LYS A 108 -9.30 -7.95 -6.48
C LYS A 108 -10.01 -6.66 -6.89
N TRP A 109 -9.62 -5.54 -6.32
CA TRP A 109 -10.24 -4.24 -6.63
C TRP A 109 -9.87 -3.79 -8.03
N LYS A 110 -10.79 -3.12 -8.72
CA LYS A 110 -10.55 -2.61 -10.08
C LYS A 110 -9.40 -1.58 -10.11
N GLY A 111 -9.26 -0.77 -9.07
CA GLY A 111 -8.17 0.21 -8.92
C GLY A 111 -6.85 -0.36 -8.39
N TYR A 112 -6.79 -1.66 -8.08
CA TYR A 112 -5.53 -2.30 -7.67
C TYR A 112 -4.77 -2.84 -8.88
N HIS A 113 -3.46 -2.61 -8.91
CA HIS A 113 -2.60 -2.95 -10.04
C HIS A 113 -1.28 -3.58 -9.60
N VAL A 114 -0.92 -4.72 -10.19
CA VAL A 114 0.46 -5.19 -10.20
C VAL A 114 1.13 -4.64 -11.46
N LEU A 115 2.10 -3.75 -11.29
CA LEU A 115 2.83 -3.20 -12.42
C LEU A 115 3.91 -4.22 -12.82
N ASN A 116 3.92 -4.62 -14.09
CA ASN A 116 4.88 -5.60 -14.61
C ASN A 116 5.94 -4.96 -15.50
N TYR A 117 5.68 -3.75 -16.01
CA TYR A 117 6.55 -3.08 -16.97
C TYR A 117 7.15 -1.80 -16.38
N PRO A 118 8.46 -1.54 -16.59
CA PRO A 118 9.12 -0.32 -16.12
C PRO A 118 8.44 0.96 -16.59
N ARG A 119 7.85 0.96 -17.80
CA ARG A 119 7.13 2.11 -18.38
C ARG A 119 5.89 2.51 -17.58
N GLN A 120 5.34 1.62 -16.76
CA GLN A 120 4.23 1.94 -15.86
C GLN A 120 4.76 2.57 -14.56
N ALA A 121 5.82 1.98 -14.00
CA ALA A 121 6.42 2.42 -12.73
C ALA A 121 7.14 3.77 -12.85
N ILE A 122 7.71 4.10 -14.02
CA ILE A 122 8.48 5.33 -14.23
C ILE A 122 7.67 6.60 -13.91
N ASN A 123 6.35 6.57 -14.08
CA ASN A 123 5.45 7.69 -13.77
C ASN A 123 5.44 8.07 -12.28
N PHE A 124 5.91 7.17 -11.40
CA PHE A 124 5.94 7.37 -9.94
C PHE A 124 7.36 7.60 -9.39
N THR A 125 8.35 7.72 -10.28
CA THR A 125 9.72 8.09 -9.90
C THR A 125 9.84 9.58 -9.65
N VAL A 126 10.93 9.98 -8.99
CA VAL A 126 11.27 11.39 -8.72
C VAL A 126 11.11 12.23 -9.98
N SER A 127 11.75 11.89 -11.10
CA SER A 127 11.80 12.73 -12.31
C SER A 127 10.47 12.91 -13.07
N ARG A 128 9.41 12.21 -12.66
CA ARG A 128 8.10 12.28 -13.31
C ARG A 128 7.00 12.75 -12.37
N LEU A 129 7.11 12.42 -11.09
CA LEU A 129 6.12 12.78 -10.08
C LEU A 129 6.37 14.16 -9.47
N ILE A 130 7.62 14.60 -9.37
CA ILE A 130 8.05 15.89 -8.80
C ILE A 130 9.13 16.57 -9.66
#